data_AF-A0A842KW78-F1
#
_entry.id   AF-A0A842KW78-F1
#
_cell.length_a   1.000
_cell.length_b   1.000
_cell.length_c   1.000
_cell.angle_alpha   90.00
_cell.angle_beta   90.00
_cell.angle_gamma   90.00
#
_symmetry.space_group_name_H-M   'P 1'
#
loop_
_entity.id
_entity.type
_entity.pdbx_description
1 polymer ?
#
loop_
_entity_poly.entity_id
_entity_poly.type
_entity_poly.pdbx_seq_one_letter_code
_entity_poly.pdbx_strand_id
1 'polypeptide(L)'
;MAILGKSELLKLQKEYRIIYPFDEKLLDGDGYILTVKEDVVLNYLEHKNLISKEIVMLPTNVVAHLTAKSRFGRLGLSFLNAAKVHSGFIGRLALEVVNLSNERTPITIRANDPFMHIEFVQRIGEPEPYSGEYQFQFMSKEEIMEALPYIKKILPNYREYLERLKM
;
A
#
# COMPACT_ATOMS: atom_id res chain seq x y z
N MET A 1 -6.98 -16.28 -12.73
CA MET A 1 -6.36 -15.29 -11.83
C MET A 1 -6.58 -15.81 -10.41
N ALA A 2 -5.52 -16.13 -9.67
CA ALA A 2 -5.62 -16.74 -8.34
C ALA A 2 -5.01 -15.78 -7.30
N ILE A 3 -5.66 -15.68 -6.14
CA ILE A 3 -5.20 -14.88 -5.00
C ILE A 3 -4.14 -15.70 -4.24
N LEU A 4 -3.10 -15.04 -3.77
CA LEU A 4 -2.05 -15.66 -2.96
C LEU A 4 -2.51 -15.77 -1.49
N GLY A 5 -2.70 -17.00 -1.03
CA GLY A 5 -3.00 -17.27 0.38
C GLY A 5 -1.81 -17.04 1.31
N LYS A 6 -2.09 -17.05 2.62
CA LYS A 6 -1.13 -16.79 3.72
C LYS A 6 0.26 -17.42 3.54
N SER A 7 0.37 -18.68 3.10
CA SER A 7 1.67 -19.36 2.95
C SER A 7 2.57 -18.69 1.92
N GLU A 8 2.00 -18.28 0.78
CA GLU A 8 2.75 -17.60 -0.28
C GLU A 8 3.07 -16.16 0.10
N LEU A 9 2.15 -15.48 0.79
CA LEU A 9 2.40 -14.15 1.35
C LEU A 9 3.59 -14.15 2.32
N LEU A 10 3.69 -15.15 3.19
CA LEU A 10 4.81 -15.26 4.12
C LEU A 10 6.15 -15.54 3.42
N LYS A 11 6.15 -16.32 2.33
CA LYS A 11 7.35 -16.52 1.49
C LYS A 11 7.77 -15.20 0.85
N LEU A 12 6.84 -14.49 0.22
CA LEU A 12 7.10 -13.18 -0.39
C LEU A 12 7.57 -12.17 0.65
N GLN A 13 6.98 -12.16 1.84
CA GLN A 13 7.39 -11.28 2.94
C GLN A 13 8.81 -11.58 3.40
N LYS A 14 9.18 -12.86 3.55
CA LYS A 14 10.56 -13.23 3.89
C LYS A 14 11.55 -12.85 2.80
N GLU A 15 11.15 -12.97 1.54
CA GLU A 15 12.04 -12.84 0.39
C GLU A 15 12.24 -11.39 -0.08
N TYR A 16 11.17 -10.60 -0.06
CA TYR A 16 11.11 -9.26 -0.64
C TYR A 16 10.65 -8.18 0.35
N ARG A 17 10.25 -8.57 1.58
CA ARG A 17 9.68 -7.66 2.57
C ARG A 17 8.50 -6.87 1.99
N ILE A 18 7.56 -7.58 1.34
CA ILE A 18 6.46 -6.96 0.59
C ILE A 18 5.64 -5.93 1.37
N ILE A 19 5.64 -6.01 2.70
CA ILE A 19 5.03 -5.05 3.62
C ILE A 19 6.05 -4.66 4.70
N TYR A 20 6.17 -3.37 5.01
CA TYR A 20 7.01 -2.86 6.10
C TYR A 20 6.43 -1.60 6.78
N PRO A 21 6.26 -1.56 8.12
CA PRO A 21 6.42 -2.65 9.08
C PRO A 21 5.38 -3.75 8.88
N PHE A 22 5.77 -4.99 9.16
CA PHE A 22 4.90 -6.16 9.06
C PHE A 22 4.48 -6.63 10.44
N ASP A 23 3.18 -6.83 10.64
CA ASP A 23 2.59 -7.43 11.84
C ASP A 23 1.75 -8.65 11.42
N GLU A 24 2.12 -9.83 11.91
CA GLU A 24 1.39 -11.07 11.61
C GLU A 24 -0.08 -11.03 12.02
N LYS A 25 -0.45 -10.20 13.01
CA LYS A 25 -1.84 -10.02 13.45
C LYS A 25 -2.72 -9.35 12.40
N LEU A 26 -2.12 -8.68 11.42
CA LEU A 26 -2.80 -8.01 10.32
C LEU A 26 -2.92 -8.89 9.06
N LEU A 27 -2.48 -10.15 9.12
CA LEU A 27 -2.78 -11.12 8.07
C LEU A 27 -4.28 -11.44 8.04
N ASP A 28 -4.86 -11.39 6.85
CA ASP A 28 -6.30 -11.52 6.64
C ASP A 28 -6.59 -12.62 5.60
N GLY A 29 -6.27 -13.86 5.95
CA GLY A 29 -6.49 -15.08 5.17
C GLY A 29 -5.79 -15.11 3.80
N ASP A 30 -6.34 -14.31 2.89
CA ASP A 30 -5.99 -14.15 1.48
C ASP A 30 -5.28 -12.80 1.19
N GLY A 31 -4.97 -12.03 2.22
CA GLY A 31 -4.31 -10.74 2.11
C GLY A 31 -3.67 -10.25 3.40
N TYR A 32 -3.44 -8.94 3.43
CA TYR A 32 -2.93 -8.21 4.59
C TYR A 32 -3.78 -6.95 4.82
N ILE A 33 -3.88 -6.49 6.06
CA ILE A 33 -4.60 -5.27 6.41
C ILE A 33 -3.59 -4.13 6.57
N LEU A 34 -3.64 -3.15 5.68
CA LEU A 34 -2.89 -1.90 5.81
C LEU A 34 -3.55 -0.99 6.85
N THR A 35 -2.74 -0.19 7.53
CA THR A 35 -3.19 0.75 8.56
C THR A 35 -2.92 2.20 8.15
N VAL A 36 -3.57 3.15 8.82
CA VAL A 36 -3.36 4.58 8.55
C VAL A 36 -2.10 5.10 9.23
N LYS A 37 -1.30 5.90 8.52
CA LYS A 37 -0.04 6.46 9.04
C LYS A 37 -0.24 7.46 10.18
N GLU A 38 -1.24 8.32 10.06
CA GLU A 38 -1.47 9.47 10.96
C GLU A 38 -2.95 9.73 11.21
N ASP A 39 -3.25 10.52 12.24
CA ASP A 39 -4.61 10.95 12.55
C ASP A 39 -5.15 11.87 11.46
N VAL A 40 -6.34 11.55 10.94
CA VAL A 40 -7.02 12.35 9.93
C VAL A 40 -8.46 12.58 10.35
N VAL A 41 -8.87 13.85 10.34
CA VAL A 41 -10.27 14.26 10.49
C VAL A 41 -10.78 14.69 9.13
N LEU A 42 -11.92 14.14 8.70
CA LEU A 42 -12.56 14.43 7.42
C LEU A 42 -13.93 15.05 7.65
N ASN A 43 -14.07 16.34 7.39
CA ASN A 43 -15.33 17.05 7.44
C ASN A 43 -16.28 16.59 6.33
N TYR A 44 -17.58 16.85 6.47
CA TYR A 44 -18.56 16.50 5.46
C TYR A 44 -18.21 17.16 4.10
N LEU A 45 -18.25 16.36 3.02
CA LEU A 45 -17.82 16.72 1.65
C LEU A 45 -16.34 17.13 1.51
N GLU A 46 -15.50 16.86 2.51
CA GLU A 46 -14.06 17.09 2.42
C GLU A 46 -13.37 15.91 1.73
N HIS A 47 -12.47 16.23 0.80
CA HIS A 47 -11.57 15.29 0.16
C HIS A 47 -10.20 15.29 0.83
N LYS A 48 -9.65 14.12 1.18
CA LYS A 48 -8.25 13.96 1.63
C LYS A 48 -7.62 12.68 1.12
N ASN A 49 -6.29 12.68 1.13
CA ASN A 49 -5.49 11.47 0.98
C ASN A 49 -5.24 10.85 2.35
N LEU A 50 -5.59 9.57 2.50
CA LEU A 50 -5.15 8.73 3.59
C LEU A 50 -3.91 7.97 3.15
N ILE A 51 -2.84 8.09 3.94
CA ILE A 51 -1.56 7.46 3.64
C ILE A 51 -1.43 6.17 4.45
N SER A 52 -1.07 5.07 3.79
CA SER A 52 -0.77 3.82 4.49
C SER A 52 0.43 4.01 5.42
N LYS A 53 0.37 3.42 6.60
CA LYS A 53 1.51 3.35 7.51
C LYS A 53 2.62 2.51 6.89
N GLU A 54 2.24 1.38 6.32
CA GLU A 54 3.13 0.42 5.71
C GLU A 54 3.59 0.86 4.32
N ILE A 55 4.85 0.62 4.05
CA ILE A 55 5.48 0.63 2.73
C ILE A 55 5.18 -0.72 2.06
N VAL A 56 4.66 -0.65 0.84
CA VAL A 56 4.42 -1.81 -0.02
C VAL A 56 5.58 -1.94 -1.00
N MET A 57 6.17 -3.13 -1.09
CA MET A 57 7.29 -3.48 -1.98
C MET A 57 6.91 -4.67 -2.85
N LEU A 58 6.36 -4.44 -4.05
CA LEU A 58 5.92 -5.55 -4.89
C LEU A 58 7.06 -6.06 -5.80
N PRO A 59 7.38 -7.37 -5.79
CA PRO A 59 8.26 -7.94 -6.80
C PRO A 59 7.61 -7.86 -8.19
N THR A 60 8.42 -7.99 -9.24
CA THR A 60 7.98 -7.78 -10.63
C THR A 60 6.98 -8.82 -11.13
N ASN A 61 6.91 -9.98 -10.47
CA ASN A 61 6.02 -11.09 -10.79
C ASN A 61 4.71 -11.07 -9.97
N VAL A 62 4.43 -10.03 -9.18
CA VAL A 62 3.21 -9.91 -8.37
C VAL A 62 2.55 -8.55 -8.59
N VAL A 63 1.22 -8.52 -8.63
CA VAL A 63 0.43 -7.28 -8.51
C VAL A 63 -0.43 -7.38 -7.26
N ALA A 64 -0.94 -6.25 -6.78
CA ALA A 64 -1.90 -6.26 -5.68
C ALA A 64 -3.15 -5.45 -5.98
N HIS A 65 -4.27 -5.82 -5.37
CA HIS A 65 -5.52 -5.07 -5.41
C HIS A 65 -5.88 -4.65 -4.00
N LEU A 66 -6.48 -3.47 -3.91
CA LEU A 66 -6.93 -2.92 -2.65
C LEU A 66 -8.45 -2.98 -2.57
N THR A 67 -8.97 -3.44 -1.43
CA THR A 67 -10.39 -3.37 -1.12
C THR A 67 -10.61 -2.64 0.21
N ALA A 68 -11.59 -1.74 0.21
CA ALA A 68 -11.91 -0.94 1.39
C ALA A 68 -12.51 -1.80 2.50
N LYS A 69 -12.12 -1.54 3.75
CA LYS A 69 -12.79 -2.19 4.88
C LYS A 69 -14.25 -1.75 4.92
N SER A 70 -15.15 -2.73 4.96
CA SER A 70 -16.60 -2.51 4.96
C SER A 70 -17.08 -1.50 6.01
N ARG A 71 -16.39 -1.40 7.17
CA ARG A 71 -16.70 -0.43 8.23
C ARG A 71 -16.75 1.01 7.71
N PHE A 72 -15.82 1.40 6.83
CA PHE A 72 -15.74 2.78 6.33
C PHE A 72 -16.85 3.10 5.34
N GLY A 73 -17.18 2.17 4.46
CA GLY A 73 -18.34 2.32 3.58
C GLY A 73 -19.64 2.50 4.37
N ARG A 74 -19.81 1.78 5.49
CA ARG A 74 -20.98 1.95 6.38
C ARG A 74 -21.00 3.28 7.15
N LEU A 75 -19.84 3.91 7.34
CA LEU A 75 -19.74 5.25 7.92
C LEU A 75 -20.00 6.37 6.90
N GLY A 76 -20.22 6.04 5.63
CA GLY A 76 -20.34 7.02 4.56
C GLY A 76 -19.00 7.58 4.07
N LEU A 77 -17.88 6.93 4.39
CA LEU A 77 -16.58 7.25 3.80
C LEU A 77 -16.46 6.56 2.44
N SER A 78 -16.39 7.34 1.37
CA SER A 78 -16.21 6.84 0.01
C SER A 78 -14.75 6.90 -0.41
N PHE A 79 -14.29 5.86 -1.10
CA PHE A 79 -12.96 5.77 -1.68
C PHE A 79 -13.06 6.07 -3.16
N LEU A 80 -12.31 7.05 -3.64
CA LEU A 80 -12.38 7.52 -5.03
C LEU A 80 -11.49 6.70 -5.96
N ASN A 81 -10.44 6.08 -5.45
CA ASN A 81 -9.54 5.22 -6.21
C ASN A 81 -9.67 3.73 -5.81
N ALA A 82 -10.14 2.91 -6.74
CA ALA A 82 -9.96 1.46 -6.68
C ALA A 82 -8.53 1.14 -7.15
N ALA A 83 -7.59 1.09 -6.21
CA ALA A 83 -6.17 1.02 -6.56
C ALA A 83 -5.69 -0.42 -6.80
N LYS A 84 -5.20 -0.64 -8.02
CA LYS A 84 -4.26 -1.71 -8.34
C LYS A 84 -2.86 -1.20 -8.04
N VAL A 85 -2.09 -1.96 -7.26
CA VAL A 85 -0.66 -1.71 -7.08
C VAL A 85 0.09 -2.47 -8.16
N HIS A 86 0.84 -1.73 -8.97
CA HIS A 86 1.64 -2.32 -10.05
C HIS A 86 2.84 -3.08 -9.48
N SER A 87 3.21 -4.17 -10.11
CA SER A 87 4.46 -4.88 -9.85
C SER A 87 5.67 -3.93 -9.87
N GLY A 88 6.67 -4.14 -9.03
CA GLY A 88 7.83 -3.26 -8.94
C GLY A 88 7.56 -1.93 -8.25
N PHE A 89 6.31 -1.63 -7.87
CA PHE A 89 6.03 -0.46 -7.04
C PHE A 89 6.66 -0.63 -5.65
N ILE A 90 7.32 0.43 -5.19
CA ILE A 90 7.85 0.54 -3.84
C ILE A 90 7.41 1.89 -3.27
N GLY A 91 6.67 1.91 -2.18
CA GLY A 91 6.20 3.15 -1.56
C GLY A 91 5.02 2.95 -0.63
N ARG A 92 4.55 4.02 0.01
CA ARG A 92 3.25 4.01 0.70
C ARG A 92 2.13 4.23 -0.30
N LEU A 93 0.93 3.82 0.06
CA LEU A 93 -0.26 4.02 -0.74
C LEU A 93 -0.97 5.28 -0.28
N ALA A 94 -1.33 6.15 -1.23
CA ALA A 94 -2.21 7.27 -1.00
C ALA A 94 -3.60 6.92 -1.56
N LEU A 95 -4.61 6.93 -0.69
CA LEU A 95 -6.00 6.68 -1.08
C LEU A 95 -6.84 7.93 -0.88
N GLU A 96 -7.54 8.27 -1.93
CA GLU A 96 -8.40 9.43 -2.01
C GLU A 96 -9.75 9.07 -1.38
N VAL A 97 -10.11 9.79 -0.33
CA VAL A 97 -11.38 9.58 0.37
C VAL A 97 -12.19 10.85 0.45
N VAL A 98 -13.52 10.68 0.48
CA VAL A 98 -14.49 11.75 0.71
C VAL A 98 -15.53 11.32 1.74
N ASN A 99 -15.85 12.22 2.67
CA ASN A 99 -16.92 12.01 3.64
C ASN A 99 -18.28 12.34 3.01
N LEU A 100 -19.08 11.32 2.76
CA LEU A 100 -20.44 11.39 2.25
C LEU A 100 -21.47 10.89 3.29
N SER A 101 -21.14 10.97 4.58
CA SER A 101 -22.04 10.53 5.64
C SER A 101 -23.35 11.34 5.64
N ASN A 102 -24.49 10.65 5.78
CA ASN A 102 -25.81 11.28 5.84
C ASN A 102 -25.97 12.18 7.07
N GLU A 103 -25.28 11.86 8.16
CA GLU A 103 -25.27 12.64 9.40
C GLU A 103 -24.53 13.98 9.25
N ARG A 104 -23.76 14.16 8.16
CA ARG A 104 -22.97 15.37 7.88
C ARG A 104 -22.01 15.76 9.01
N THR A 105 -21.59 14.79 9.81
CA THR A 105 -20.62 14.98 10.89
C THR A 105 -19.20 14.64 10.42
N PRO A 106 -18.16 15.25 11.01
CA PRO A 106 -16.78 14.86 10.74
C PRO A 106 -16.53 13.38 11.08
N ILE A 107 -15.72 12.71 10.27
CA ILE A 107 -15.23 11.35 10.52
C ILE A 107 -13.78 11.47 11.00
N THR A 108 -13.46 10.85 12.14
CA THR A 108 -12.07 10.75 12.62
C THR A 108 -11.54 9.35 12.33
N ILE A 109 -10.36 9.29 11.71
CA ILE A 109 -9.60 8.08 11.44
C ILE A 109 -8.28 8.23 12.16
N ARG A 110 -7.96 7.30 13.05
CA ARG A 110 -6.78 7.39 13.90
C ARG A 110 -5.58 6.72 13.25
N ALA A 111 -4.38 7.16 13.60
CA ALA A 111 -3.17 6.44 13.27
C ALA A 111 -3.28 4.99 13.74
N ASN A 112 -2.78 4.06 12.93
CA ASN A 112 -2.87 2.61 13.10
C ASN A 112 -4.27 2.01 12.94
N ASP A 113 -5.29 2.78 12.57
CA ASP A 113 -6.60 2.20 12.27
C ASP A 113 -6.49 1.21 11.10
N PRO A 114 -7.05 -0.01 11.21
CA PRO A 114 -7.21 -0.91 10.10
C PRO A 114 -7.97 -0.22 8.96
N PHE A 115 -7.33 -0.10 7.80
CA PHE A 115 -7.78 0.81 6.74
C PHE A 115 -8.24 0.09 5.47
N MET A 116 -7.37 -0.75 4.92
CA MET A 116 -7.58 -1.42 3.64
C MET A 116 -7.12 -2.86 3.70
N HIS A 117 -7.78 -3.71 2.93
CA HIS A 117 -7.25 -5.01 2.57
C HIS A 117 -6.36 -4.86 1.33
N ILE A 118 -5.21 -5.53 1.33
CA ILE A 118 -4.35 -5.70 0.16
C ILE A 118 -4.25 -7.19 -0.17
N GLU A 119 -4.68 -7.56 -1.37
CA GLU A 119 -4.70 -8.93 -1.89
C GLU A 119 -3.66 -9.04 -3.00
N PHE A 120 -2.90 -10.14 -3.01
CA PHE A 120 -1.80 -10.30 -3.95
C PHE A 120 -2.14 -11.33 -5.01
N VAL A 121 -1.76 -11.05 -6.24
CA VAL A 121 -2.06 -11.87 -7.41
C VAL A 121 -0.80 -12.10 -8.21
N GLN A 122 -0.52 -13.36 -8.51
CA GLN A 122 0.59 -13.75 -9.37
C GLN A 122 0.40 -13.16 -10.79
N ARG A 123 1.44 -12.50 -11.31
CA ARG A 123 1.51 -12.14 -12.73
C ARG A 123 2.03 -13.33 -13.54
N ILE A 124 1.37 -13.58 -14.67
CA ILE A 124 1.80 -14.53 -15.70
C ILE A 124 2.27 -13.71 -16.91
N GLY A 125 3.42 -14.09 -17.50
CA GLY A 125 4.04 -13.39 -18.63
C GLY A 125 5.21 -12.48 -18.22
N GLU A 126 5.86 -11.88 -19.23
CA GLU A 126 6.96 -10.94 -19.00
C GLU A 126 6.46 -9.70 -18.23
N PRO A 127 7.17 -9.28 -17.18
CA PRO A 127 6.73 -8.14 -16.39
C PRO A 127 7.10 -6.82 -17.06
N GLU A 128 6.18 -5.85 -16.96
CA GLU A 128 6.46 -4.43 -17.17
C GLU A 128 6.31 -3.73 -15.81
N PRO A 129 7.41 -3.58 -15.05
CA PRO A 129 7.37 -3.03 -13.70
C PRO A 129 7.02 -1.54 -13.70
N TYR A 130 6.50 -1.06 -12.57
CA TYR A 130 6.19 0.34 -12.38
C TYR A 130 7.45 1.20 -12.41
N SER A 131 7.45 2.21 -13.30
CA SER A 131 8.54 3.17 -13.47
C SER A 131 8.10 4.63 -13.32
N GLY A 132 6.87 4.87 -12.83
CA GLY A 132 6.27 6.20 -12.74
C GLY A 132 6.82 7.09 -11.61
N GLU A 133 6.24 8.29 -11.51
CA GLU A 133 6.70 9.36 -10.60
C GLU A 133 6.50 9.03 -9.11
N TYR A 134 5.48 8.24 -8.77
CA TYR A 134 5.16 7.86 -7.38
C TYR A 134 6.08 6.77 -6.79
N GLN A 135 7.17 6.40 -7.46
CA GLN A 135 8.11 5.43 -6.90
C GLN A 135 8.82 6.04 -5.69
N PHE A 136 8.80 5.31 -4.57
CA PHE A 136 9.24 5.71 -3.23
C PHE A 136 8.39 6.79 -2.57
N GLN A 137 7.14 7.00 -3.02
CA GLN A 137 6.29 8.03 -2.45
C GLN A 137 6.08 7.86 -0.94
N PHE A 138 6.11 9.00 -0.24
CA PHE A 138 5.99 9.12 1.21
C PHE A 138 6.99 8.28 2.02
N MET A 139 8.12 7.88 1.44
CA MET A 139 9.25 7.26 2.15
C MET A 139 10.29 8.32 2.52
N SER A 140 10.91 8.17 3.69
CA SER A 140 12.09 8.95 4.07
C SER A 140 13.36 8.37 3.43
N LYS A 141 14.44 9.15 3.39
CA LYS A 141 15.74 8.66 2.89
C LYS A 141 16.25 7.49 3.73
N GLU A 142 16.04 7.56 5.04
CA GLU A 142 16.44 6.51 5.99
C GLU A 142 15.68 5.21 5.70
N GLU A 143 14.37 5.29 5.45
CA GLU A 143 13.55 4.12 5.09
C GLU A 143 13.99 3.50 3.76
N ILE A 144 14.32 4.32 2.76
CA ILE A 144 14.83 3.86 1.47
C ILE A 144 16.19 3.15 1.65
N MET A 145 17.09 3.71 2.46
CA MET A 145 18.38 3.08 2.75
C MET A 145 18.22 1.76 3.52
N GLU A 146 17.30 1.70 4.49
CA GLU A 146 16.99 0.46 5.21
C GLU A 146 16.42 -0.63 4.27
N ALA A 147 15.59 -0.22 3.31
CA ALA A 147 14.99 -1.12 2.33
C ALA A 147 15.92 -1.48 1.17
N LEU A 148 17.11 -0.88 1.06
CA LEU A 148 18.01 -1.01 -0.08
C LEU A 148 18.32 -2.46 -0.50
N PRO A 149 18.54 -3.44 0.42
CA PRO A 149 18.75 -4.84 0.03
C PRO A 149 17.58 -5.43 -0.76
N TYR A 150 16.35 -5.06 -0.41
CA TYR A 150 15.13 -5.53 -1.07
C TYR A 150 14.87 -4.76 -2.36
N ILE A 151 15.10 -3.44 -2.36
CA ILE A 151 15.00 -2.58 -3.55
C ILE A 151 15.89 -3.11 -4.67
N LYS A 152 17.15 -3.46 -4.38
CA LYS A 152 18.09 -4.04 -5.37
C LYS A 152 17.58 -5.34 -5.99
N LYS A 153 16.80 -6.11 -5.24
CA LYS A 153 16.24 -7.38 -5.68
C LYS A 153 14.99 -7.18 -6.55
N ILE A 154 14.18 -6.16 -6.24
CA ILE A 154 12.93 -5.86 -6.94
C ILE A 154 13.17 -5.05 -8.22
N LEU A 155 14.08 -4.08 -8.17
CA LEU A 155 14.32 -3.10 -9.23
C LEU A 155 15.70 -3.29 -9.85
N PRO A 156 15.79 -3.80 -11.09
CA PRO A 156 17.07 -3.90 -11.81
C PRO A 156 17.76 -2.55 -12.00
N ASN A 157 16.99 -1.49 -12.20
CA ASN A 157 17.48 -0.12 -12.43
C ASN A 157 17.51 0.73 -11.14
N TYR A 158 17.63 0.12 -9.94
CA TYR A 158 17.61 0.85 -8.66
C TYR A 158 18.61 2.02 -8.58
N ARG A 159 19.74 1.95 -9.28
CA ARG A 159 20.78 3.00 -9.27
C ARG A 159 20.27 4.33 -9.82
N GLU A 160 19.49 4.30 -10.90
CA GLU A 160 18.89 5.50 -11.51
C GLU A 160 17.97 6.22 -10.51
N TYR A 161 17.24 5.45 -9.70
CA TYR A 161 16.38 6.00 -8.66
C TYR A 161 17.18 6.65 -7.52
N LEU A 162 18.27 6.04 -7.07
CA LEU A 162 19.11 6.61 -6.01
C LEU A 162 19.76 7.92 -6.47
N GLU A 163 20.26 7.95 -7.70
CA GLU A 163 20.80 9.17 -8.33
C GLU A 163 19.75 10.29 -8.37
N ARG A 164 18.52 9.98 -8.81
CA ARG A 164 17.39 10.93 -8.82
C ARG A 164 17.06 11.48 -7.43
N LEU A 165 17.19 10.64 -6.40
CA LEU A 165 16.92 11.01 -5.00
C LEU A 165 18.10 11.70 -4.31
N LYS A 166 19.25 11.85 -5.01
CA LYS A 166 20.51 12.36 -4.46
C LYS A 166 20.92 11.56 -3.21
N MET A 167 21.01 10.24 -3.39
CA MET A 167 21.36 9.25 -2.36
C MET A 167 22.48 8.33 -2.85
#